data_AF-A0A0A1GX27-F1
#
_entry.id   AF-A0A0A1GX27-F1
#
_cell.length_a   1.000
_cell.length_b   1.000
_cell.length_c   1.000
_cell.angle_alpha   90.00
_cell.angle_beta   90.00
_cell.angle_gamma   90.00
#
_symmetry.space_group_name_H-M   'P 1'
#
loop_
_entity.id
_entity.type
_entity.pdbx_description
1 polymer ?
#
loop_
_entity_poly.entity_id
_entity_poly.type
_entity_poly.pdbx_seq_one_letter_code
_entity_poly.pdbx_strand_id
1 'polypeptide(L)'
;MAGIDELIDKQIEIKLNQRVAALNSKIQLLYPWIGTEQVKQLTGYHDTQWITNHFCIGKDGKAREAYKRGLVQKKSGRWLFKNPEFSNYLHDEYWNEAN
;
A
#
# COMPACT_ATOMS: atom_id res chain seq x y z
N MET A 1 -31.31 32.08 -5.93
CA MET A 1 -31.43 30.98 -4.95
C MET A 1 -30.94 29.73 -5.65
N ALA A 2 -29.80 29.18 -5.24
CA ALA A 2 -29.40 27.83 -5.63
C ALA A 2 -30.55 26.90 -5.25
N GLY A 3 -31.25 26.38 -6.25
CA GLY A 3 -32.40 25.51 -6.04
C GLY A 3 -31.96 24.25 -5.29
N ILE A 4 -32.88 23.65 -4.55
CA ILE A 4 -32.67 22.40 -3.80
C ILE A 4 -31.94 21.33 -4.65
N ASP A 5 -32.13 21.36 -5.96
CA ASP A 5 -31.46 20.52 -6.95
C ASP A 5 -29.92 20.64 -6.93
N GLU A 6 -29.34 21.84 -6.83
CA GLU A 6 -27.87 22.02 -6.74
C GLU A 6 -27.28 21.45 -5.45
N LEU A 7 -28.06 21.45 -4.35
CA LEU A 7 -27.65 20.84 -3.09
C LEU A 7 -27.71 19.32 -3.15
N ILE A 8 -28.72 18.77 -3.85
CA ILE A 8 -28.85 17.33 -4.09
C ILE A 8 -27.70 16.83 -4.97
N ASP A 9 -27.39 17.54 -6.06
CA ASP A 9 -26.30 17.17 -6.98
C ASP A 9 -24.94 17.14 -6.27
N LYS A 10 -24.64 18.16 -5.45
CA LYS A 10 -23.42 18.17 -4.62
C LYS A 10 -23.37 16.99 -3.66
N GLN A 11 -24.49 16.64 -3.02
CA GLN A 11 -24.54 15.52 -2.09
C GLN A 11 -24.35 14.17 -2.80
N ILE A 12 -24.88 14.03 -4.02
CA ILE A 12 -24.68 12.85 -4.87
C ILE A 12 -23.20 12.75 -5.26
N GLU A 13 -22.60 13.83 -5.73
CA GLU A 13 -21.20 13.86 -6.16
C GLU A 13 -20.24 13.47 -5.03
N ILE A 14 -20.46 13.98 -3.81
CA ILE A 14 -19.68 13.60 -2.62
C ILE A 14 -19.77 12.09 -2.36
N LYS A 15 -20.98 11.52 -2.35
CA LYS A 15 -21.19 10.09 -2.11
C LYS A 15 -20.57 9.22 -3.21
N LEU A 16 -20.63 9.67 -4.46
CA LEU A 16 -20.09 8.96 -5.60
C LEU A 16 -18.57 8.94 -5.56
N ASN A 17 -17.94 10.08 -5.26
CA ASN A 17 -16.50 10.20 -5.06
C ASN A 17 -16.00 9.31 -3.91
N GLN A 18 -16.73 9.24 -2.79
CA GLN A 18 -16.40 8.34 -1.68
C GLN A 18 -16.43 6.86 -2.10
N ARG A 19 -17.46 6.44 -2.85
CA ARG A 19 -17.57 5.05 -3.33
C ARG A 19 -16.48 4.70 -4.34
N VAL A 20 -16.19 5.61 -5.27
CA VAL A 20 -15.11 5.43 -6.26
C VAL A 20 -13.75 5.35 -5.57
N ALA A 21 -13.48 6.21 -4.58
CA ALA A 21 -12.26 6.15 -3.80
C ALA A 21 -12.10 4.81 -3.04
N ALA A 22 -13.19 4.31 -2.44
CA ALA A 22 -13.20 3.03 -1.74
C ALA A 22 -13.04 1.81 -2.67
N LEU A 23 -13.52 1.90 -3.92
CA LEU A 23 -13.30 0.87 -4.92
C LEU A 23 -11.87 0.92 -5.47
N ASN A 24 -11.36 2.12 -5.74
CA ASN A 24 -9.99 2.32 -6.20
C ASN A 24 -8.96 1.83 -5.19
N SER A 25 -9.19 2.01 -3.88
CA SER A 25 -8.29 1.48 -2.86
C SER A 25 -8.24 -0.05 -2.85
N LYS A 26 -9.38 -0.72 -3.09
CA LYS A 26 -9.44 -2.18 -3.24
C LYS A 26 -8.77 -2.67 -4.52
N ILE A 27 -8.96 -1.98 -5.63
CA ILE A 27 -8.31 -2.31 -6.92
C ILE A 27 -6.79 -2.10 -6.83
N GLN A 28 -6.33 -1.13 -6.04
CA GLN A 28 -4.90 -0.91 -5.85
C GLN A 28 -4.18 -2.11 -5.23
N LEU A 29 -4.88 -2.92 -4.43
CA LEU A 29 -4.38 -4.18 -3.87
C LEU A 29 -4.36 -5.33 -4.89
N LEU A 30 -4.87 -5.12 -6.11
CA LEU A 30 -4.82 -6.11 -7.21
C LEU A 30 -3.70 -5.80 -8.21
N TYR A 31 -3.03 -4.65 -8.10
CA TYR A 31 -1.87 -4.37 -8.95
C TYR A 31 -0.73 -5.33 -8.63
N PRO A 32 0.05 -5.74 -9.65
CA PRO A 32 1.21 -6.64 -9.46
C PRO A 32 2.31 -5.99 -8.63
N TRP A 33 2.29 -4.67 -8.51
CA TRP A 33 3.21 -3.88 -7.70
C TRP A 33 2.42 -2.89 -6.86
N ILE A 34 2.51 -3.02 -5.54
CA ILE A 34 1.87 -2.13 -4.58
C ILE A 34 2.90 -1.15 -3.99
N GLY A 35 2.43 0.02 -3.56
CA GLY A 35 3.29 1.04 -2.96
C GLY A 35 3.42 0.88 -1.44
N THR A 36 4.26 1.73 -0.86
CA THR A 36 4.49 1.75 0.59
C THR A 36 3.21 1.97 1.39
N GLU A 37 2.26 2.79 0.90
CA GLU A 37 1.00 3.04 1.61
C GLU A 37 0.12 1.78 1.73
N GLN A 38 0.09 0.93 0.70
CA GLN A 38 -0.61 -0.35 0.78
C GLN A 38 0.10 -1.30 1.75
N VAL A 39 1.43 -1.33 1.75
CA VAL A 39 2.20 -2.13 2.71
C VAL A 39 1.98 -1.66 4.16
N LYS A 40 1.81 -0.36 4.40
CA LYS A 40 1.42 0.14 5.73
C LYS A 40 0.10 -0.47 6.19
N GLN A 41 -0.89 -0.54 5.30
CA GLN A 41 -2.18 -1.15 5.63
C GLN A 41 -2.04 -2.65 5.93
N LEU A 42 -1.19 -3.37 5.20
CA LEU A 42 -0.93 -4.81 5.41
C LEU A 42 -0.16 -5.11 6.70
N THR A 43 0.72 -4.20 7.13
CA THR A 43 1.61 -4.40 8.29
C THR A 43 1.12 -3.74 9.58
N GLY A 44 -0.02 -3.04 9.57
CA GLY A 44 -0.61 -2.44 10.78
C GLY A 44 -0.21 -0.99 11.06
N TYR A 45 -0.08 -0.17 10.01
CA TYR A 45 0.16 1.29 10.07
C TYR A 45 1.55 1.72 10.59
N HIS A 46 2.60 1.02 10.17
CA HIS A 46 3.98 1.47 10.43
C HIS A 46 4.41 2.69 9.60
N ASP A 47 5.44 3.41 10.06
CA ASP A 47 6.02 4.55 9.34
C ASP A 47 6.73 4.09 8.04
N THR A 48 6.74 4.95 7.01
CA THR A 48 7.45 4.71 5.73
C THR A 48 8.92 4.38 5.93
N GLN A 49 9.58 5.07 6.86
CA GLN A 49 10.99 4.87 7.21
C GLN A 49 11.20 3.48 7.81
N TRP A 50 10.27 3.02 8.66
CA TRP A 50 10.31 1.69 9.24
C TRP A 50 10.20 0.60 8.15
N ILE A 51 9.22 0.73 7.25
CA ILE A 51 9.01 -0.20 6.12
C ILE A 51 10.25 -0.25 5.24
N THR A 52 10.79 0.93 4.92
CA THR A 52 11.99 1.05 4.08
C THR A 52 13.19 0.38 4.74
N ASN A 53 13.41 0.62 6.04
CA ASN A 53 14.51 0.05 6.82
C ASN A 53 14.40 -1.47 7.05
N HIS A 54 13.18 -2.01 7.07
CA HIS A 54 12.93 -3.42 7.34
C HIS A 54 12.90 -4.26 6.06
N PHE A 55 12.26 -3.79 5.00
CA PHE A 55 12.02 -4.59 3.80
C PHE A 55 12.85 -4.18 2.59
N CYS A 56 13.16 -2.89 2.44
CA CYS A 56 13.80 -2.37 1.22
C CYS A 56 15.34 -2.32 1.35
N ILE A 57 15.84 -1.71 2.42
CA ILE A 57 17.25 -1.46 2.69
C ILE A 57 17.46 -1.58 4.21
N GLY A 58 18.46 -2.34 4.66
CA GLY A 58 18.77 -2.51 6.08
C GLY A 58 19.25 -1.20 6.73
N LYS A 59 19.37 -1.21 8.06
CA LYS A 59 19.88 -0.06 8.86
C LYS A 59 21.29 0.40 8.45
N ASP A 60 22.04 -0.45 7.77
CA ASP A 60 23.39 -0.21 7.23
C ASP A 60 23.40 0.09 5.72
N GLY A 61 22.22 0.32 5.12
CA GLY A 61 22.07 0.58 3.69
C GLY A 61 22.23 -0.65 2.80
N LYS A 62 22.36 -1.87 3.35
CA LYS A 62 22.49 -3.09 2.56
C LYS A 62 21.14 -3.67 2.15
N ALA A 63 21.10 -4.37 1.01
CA ALA A 63 19.91 -5.07 0.55
C ALA A 63 19.42 -6.12 1.56
N ARG A 64 18.16 -6.01 1.97
CA ARG A 64 17.47 -7.00 2.83
C ARG A 64 17.02 -8.22 2.04
N GLU A 65 16.61 -9.25 2.75
CA GLU A 65 16.16 -10.51 2.17
C GLU A 65 15.02 -10.34 1.16
N ALA A 66 14.01 -9.51 1.48
CA ALA A 66 12.92 -9.21 0.54
C ALA A 66 13.43 -8.55 -0.76
N TYR A 67 14.42 -7.65 -0.69
CA TYR A 67 15.07 -7.09 -1.88
C TYR A 67 15.87 -8.15 -2.65
N LYS A 68 16.66 -8.98 -1.94
CA LYS A 68 17.46 -10.06 -2.56
C LYS A 68 16.59 -11.11 -3.25
N ARG A 69 15.40 -11.38 -2.73
CA ARG A 69 14.39 -12.28 -3.30
C ARG A 69 13.58 -11.64 -4.44
N GLY A 70 13.84 -10.38 -4.79
CA GLY A 70 13.13 -9.67 -5.86
C GLY A 70 11.68 -9.30 -5.50
N LEU A 71 11.32 -9.30 -4.22
CA LEU A 71 9.99 -8.93 -3.74
C LEU A 71 9.81 -7.41 -3.65
N VAL A 72 10.91 -6.65 -3.73
CA VAL A 72 10.91 -5.20 -3.60
C VAL A 72 11.81 -4.58 -4.67
N GLN A 73 11.35 -3.50 -5.30
CA GLN A 73 12.14 -2.74 -6.27
C GLN A 73 11.96 -1.24 -6.09
N LYS A 74 12.94 -0.45 -6.57
CA LYS A 74 12.86 1.01 -6.59
C LYS A 74 12.61 1.48 -8.03
N LYS A 75 11.47 2.13 -8.29
CA LYS A 75 11.11 2.68 -9.61
C LYS A 75 10.70 4.15 -9.46
N SER A 76 11.31 5.02 -10.27
CA SER A 76 11.05 6.46 -10.25
C SER A 76 11.11 7.08 -8.84
N GLY A 77 12.11 6.69 -8.05
CA GLY A 77 12.29 7.17 -6.67
C GLY A 77 11.37 6.56 -5.61
N ARG A 78 10.42 5.71 -6.00
CA ARG A 78 9.46 5.07 -5.09
C ARG A 78 9.78 3.58 -4.90
N TRP A 79 9.54 3.08 -3.69
CA TRP A 79 9.60 1.64 -3.40
C TRP A 79 8.28 0.98 -3.80
N LEU A 80 8.40 -0.13 -4.52
CA LEU A 80 7.30 -0.97 -4.98
C LEU A 80 7.51 -2.40 -4.49
N PHE A 81 6.42 -3.04 -4.12
CA PHE A 81 6.41 -4.37 -3.52
C PHE A 81 5.59 -5.31 -4.39
N LYS A 82 6.12 -6.50 -4.66
CA LYS A 82 5.53 -7.48 -5.58
C LYS A 82 4.31 -8.12 -4.93
N ASN A 83 3.18 -8.14 -5.62
CA ASN A 83 1.92 -8.66 -5.08
C ASN A 83 1.40 -9.80 -5.97
N PRO A 84 1.01 -10.96 -5.41
CA PRO A 84 0.83 -11.26 -3.98
C PRO A 84 2.07 -11.74 -3.22
N GLU A 85 3.22 -11.94 -3.88
CA GLU A 85 4.35 -12.67 -3.28
C GLU A 85 4.92 -11.98 -2.03
N PHE A 86 4.97 -10.65 -1.99
CA PHE A 86 5.39 -9.91 -0.80
C PHE A 86 4.37 -10.03 0.34
N SER A 87 3.07 -10.03 0.01
CA SER A 87 2.00 -10.22 1.01
C SER A 87 2.06 -11.61 1.65
N ASN A 88 2.36 -12.64 0.84
CA ASN A 88 2.58 -14.00 1.35
C ASN A 88 3.85 -14.07 2.21
N TYR A 89 4.94 -13.44 1.77
CA TYR A 89 6.16 -13.32 2.58
C TYR A 89 5.89 -12.68 3.94
N LEU A 90 5.05 -11.64 3.99
CA LEU A 90 4.64 -11.04 5.27
C LEU A 90 3.91 -12.05 6.15
N HIS A 91 2.92 -12.78 5.62
CA HIS A 91 2.11 -13.73 6.37
C HIS A 91 2.88 -14.98 6.81
N ASP A 92 3.64 -15.59 5.91
CA ASP A 92 4.18 -16.93 6.08
C ASP A 92 5.56 -16.93 6.74
N GLU A 93 6.34 -15.88 6.56
CA GLU A 93 7.71 -15.80 7.09
C GLU A 93 7.83 -14.74 8.18
N TYR A 94 7.36 -13.52 7.92
CA TYR A 94 7.52 -12.43 8.89
C TYR A 94 6.66 -12.58 10.14
N TRP A 95 5.36 -12.89 9.99
CA TRP A 95 4.47 -13.04 11.15
C TRP A 95 4.68 -14.35 11.92
N ASN A 96 5.23 -15.38 11.28
CA ASN A 96 5.54 -16.66 11.92
C ASN A 96 6.85 -16.65 12.73
N GLU A 97 7.76 -15.70 12.49
CA GLU A 97 8.95 -15.52 13.34
C GLU A 97 8.69 -14.63 14.58
N ALA A 98 7.50 -14.04 14.70
CA ALA A 98 7.14 -13.15 15.82
C ALA A 98 6.33 -13.83 16.94
N ASN A 99 6.14 -15.16 16.89
CA ASN A 99 5.53 -15.99 17.94
C ASN A 99 6.45 -17.11 18.40
#